data_AF-A0A9P5ZLM7-F1
#
_entry.id   AF-A0A9P5ZLM7-F1
#
_cell.length_a   1.000
_cell.length_b   1.000
_cell.length_c   1.000
_cell.angle_alpha   90.00
_cell.angle_beta   90.00
_cell.angle_gamma   90.00
#
_symmetry.space_group_name_H-M   'P 1'
#
loop_
_entity.id
_entity.type
_entity.pdbx_description
1 polymer ?
#
loop_
_entity_poly.entity_id
_entity_poly.type
_entity_poly.pdbx_seq_one_letter_code
_entity_poly.pdbx_strand_id
1 'polypeptide(L)' 'MEHEALISTRCACERRRASWRCKECHQRTMFCHECMQNAHLEMPFHRIQKWTGQYFRPGSLWEVGVCVIVDHSNTNR' A
#
# COMPACT_ATOMS: atom_id res chain seq x y z
N MET A 1 12.33 -11.55 -22.24
CA MET A 1 12.37 -11.53 -20.77
C MET A 1 12.49 -10.08 -20.37
N GLU A 2 11.34 -9.44 -20.19
CA GLU A 2 11.20 -7.98 -20.20
C GLU A 2 11.63 -7.40 -18.84
N HIS A 3 12.70 -6.61 -18.89
CA HIS A 3 12.94 -5.42 -18.07
C HIS A 3 12.27 -5.41 -16.69
N GLU A 4 12.93 -6.01 -15.68
CA GLU A 4 12.72 -5.67 -14.26
C GLU A 4 13.19 -4.24 -14.04
N ALA A 5 12.37 -3.31 -14.51
CA ALA A 5 12.57 -1.89 -14.44
C ALA A 5 12.85 -1.50 -12.99
N LEU A 6 14.02 -0.90 -12.77
CA LEU A 6 14.43 -0.04 -11.66
C LEU A 6 13.31 0.16 -10.64
N ILE A 7 13.16 -0.82 -9.74
CA ILE A 7 12.25 -0.65 -8.62
C ILE A 7 12.79 0.53 -7.85
N SER A 8 12.04 1.63 -7.86
CA SER A 8 12.41 2.80 -7.08
C SER A 8 12.55 2.35 -5.64
N THR A 9 13.80 2.25 -5.18
CA THR A 9 14.11 1.86 -3.82
C THR A 9 13.73 2.98 -2.86
N ARG A 10 13.40 4.17 -3.35
CA ARG A 10 12.92 5.31 -2.57
C ARG A 10 11.43 5.56 -2.77
N CYS A 11 10.79 5.96 -1.68
CA CYS A 11 9.41 6.41 -1.67
C CYS A 11 9.32 7.82 -2.25
N ALA A 12 8.14 8.20 -2.76
CA ALA A 12 7.85 9.57 -3.17
C ALA A 12 8.07 10.63 -2.07
N CYS A 13 8.01 10.24 -0.79
CA CYS A 13 8.36 11.14 0.32
C CYS A 13 9.86 11.32 0.53
N GLU A 14 10.70 10.61 -0.23
CA GLU A 14 12.18 10.61 -0.25
C GLU A 14 12.87 10.21 1.08
N ARG A 15 12.11 10.00 2.15
CA ARG A 15 12.63 9.73 3.50
C ARG A 15 12.95 8.25 3.78
N ARG A 16 12.23 7.34 3.13
CA ARG A 16 12.26 5.90 3.44
C ARG A 16 12.34 5.06 2.18
N ARG A 17 12.80 3.81 2.37
CA ARG A 17 12.77 2.82 1.30
C ARG A 17 11.35 2.45 0.92
N ALA A 18 11.07 2.40 -0.37
CA ALA A 18 9.78 1.96 -0.85
C ALA A 18 9.77 0.45 -1.08
N SER A 19 8.74 -0.20 -0.56
CA SER A 19 8.55 -1.65 -0.63
C SER A 19 7.12 -2.04 -0.95
N TRP A 20 6.21 -1.08 -1.06
CA TRP A 20 4.80 -1.30 -1.32
C TRP A 20 4.38 -0.60 -2.61
N ARG A 21 3.45 -1.20 -3.34
CA ARG A 21 2.76 -0.52 -4.45
C ARG A 21 1.27 -0.81 -4.38
N CYS A 22 0.47 0.15 -4.80
CA CYS A 22 -0.96 -0.06 -5.02
C CYS A 22 -1.20 -0.44 -6.48
N LYS A 23 -2.16 -1.33 -6.73
CA LYS A 23 -2.53 -1.78 -8.08
C LYS A 23 -3.65 -0.95 -8.70
N GLU A 24 -4.33 -0.13 -7.91
CA GLU A 24 -5.53 0.62 -8.31
C GLU A 24 -5.32 2.14 -8.32
N CYS A 25 -4.34 2.67 -7.58
CA CYS A 25 -3.99 4.07 -7.68
C CYS A 25 -3.43 4.41 -9.08
N HIS A 26 -3.99 5.46 -9.70
CA HIS A 26 -3.56 5.97 -11.00
C HIS A 26 -2.10 6.46 -11.01
N GLN A 27 -1.60 6.90 -9.85
CA GLN A 27 -0.19 7.25 -9.66
C GLN A 27 0.59 5.98 -9.27
N ARG A 28 1.26 5.37 -10.26
CA ARG A 28 2.09 4.17 -10.06
C ARG A 28 3.43 4.51 -9.40
N THR A 29 3.40 4.88 -8.12
CA THR A 29 4.60 5.08 -7.30
C THR A 29 4.77 3.96 -6.29
N MET A 30 6.03 3.65 -5.99
CA MET A 30 6.38 2.81 -4.86
C MET A 30 6.28 3.64 -3.57
N PHE A 31 5.66 3.07 -2.54
CA PHE A 31 5.47 3.69 -1.23
C PHE A 31 6.29 2.98 -0.16
N CYS A 32 6.74 3.74 0.84
CA CYS A 32 7.13 3.17 2.12
C CYS A 32 5.90 2.74 2.91
N HIS A 33 6.11 2.04 4.02
CA HIS A 33 5.03 1.57 4.90
C HIS A 33 4.09 2.70 5.34
N GLU A 34 4.63 3.81 5.86
CA GLU A 34 3.87 4.96 6.34
C GLU A 34 3.08 5.68 5.23
N CYS A 35 3.71 5.92 4.07
CA CYS A 35 3.00 6.55 2.97
C CYS A 35 1.93 5.64 2.37
N MET A 36 2.16 4.32 2.36
CA MET A 36 1.13 3.36 1.94
C MET A 36 -0.06 3.38 2.89
N GLN A 37 0.20 3.43 4.20
CA GLN A 37 -0.83 3.55 5.22
C GLN A 37 -1.65 4.82 5.02
N ASN A 38 -1.00 5.99 5.05
CA ASN A 38 -1.66 7.29 4.98
C ASN A 38 -2.47 7.46 3.69
N ALA A 39 -1.94 7.00 2.56
CA ALA A 39 -2.62 7.11 1.28
C ALA A 39 -3.89 6.24 1.19
N HIS A 40 -4.03 5.20 2.02
CA HIS A 40 -5.12 4.24 1.91
C HIS A 40 -6.07 4.21 3.11
N LEU A 41 -5.93 5.14 4.07
CA LEU A 41 -6.89 5.30 5.16
C LEU A 41 -8.32 5.49 4.65
N GLU A 42 -8.50 6.28 3.58
CA GLU A 42 -9.79 6.54 2.95
C GLU A 42 -10.13 5.58 1.80
N MET A 43 -9.21 4.69 1.42
CA MET A 43 -9.37 3.73 0.33
C MET A 43 -9.00 2.30 0.80
N PRO A 44 -9.68 1.76 1.82
CA PRO A 44 -9.27 0.55 2.52
C PRO A 44 -9.49 -0.75 1.72
N PHE A 45 -10.06 -0.67 0.52
CA PHE A 45 -10.38 -1.81 -0.33
C PHE A 45 -9.43 -2.00 -1.51
N HIS A 46 -8.46 -1.09 -1.68
CA HIS A 46 -7.47 -1.22 -2.74
C HIS A 46 -6.53 -2.40 -2.50
N ARG A 47 -6.14 -3.04 -3.60
CA ARG A 47 -5.19 -4.15 -3.66
C ARG A 47 -3.79 -3.62 -3.71
N ILE A 48 -3.00 -4.01 -2.71
CA ILE A 48 -1.60 -3.65 -2.60
C ILE A 48 -0.70 -4.87 -2.84
N GLN A 49 0.57 -4.59 -3.13
CA GLN A 49 1.60 -5.60 -3.25
C GLN A 49 2.86 -5.19 -2.51
N LYS A 50 3.56 -6.18 -1.94
CA LYS A 50 4.84 -6.00 -1.27
C LYS A 50 5.96 -6.53 -2.15
N TRP A 51 7.03 -5.75 -2.29
CA TRP A 51 8.28 -6.21 -2.88
C TRP A 51 9.01 -7.16 -1.94
N THR A 52 9.33 -8.36 -2.41
CA THR A 52 10.06 -9.38 -1.65
C THR A 52 11.57 -9.28 -1.79
N GLY A 53 12.07 -8.47 -2.72
CA GLY A 53 13.47 -8.51 -3.19
C GLY A 53 13.62 -9.17 -4.56
N GLN A 54 12.66 -10.00 -4.96
CA GLN A 54 12.66 -10.71 -6.24
C GLN A 54 11.35 -10.55 -7.03
N TYR A 55 10.21 -10.47 -6.35
CA TYR A 55 8.91 -10.30 -7.01
C TYR A 55 7.93 -9.52 -6.13
N PHE A 56 6.82 -9.09 -6.74
CA PHE A 56 5.71 -8.49 -6.00
C PHE A 56 4.72 -9.56 -5.57
N ARG A 57 4.65 -9.83 -4.27
CA ARG A 57 3.58 -10.67 -3.72
C ARG A 57 2.32 -9.85 -3.46
N PRO A 58 1.13 -10.45 -3.54
CA PRO A 58 -0.08 -9.86 -2.96
C PRO A 58 0.16 -9.48 -1.49
N GLY A 59 -0.37 -8.34 -1.09
CA GLY A 59 -0.37 -7.89 0.29
C GLY A 59 -1.73 -7.36 0.68
N SER A 60 -1.91 -7.15 1.97
CA SER A 60 -3.14 -6.64 2.55
C SER A 60 -2.89 -5.34 3.29
N LEU A 61 -3.88 -4.44 3.28
CA LEU A 61 -3.79 -3.13 3.90
C LEU A 61 -3.56 -3.17 5.43
N TRP A 62 -3.98 -4.24 6.11
CA TRP A 62 -3.66 -4.44 7.52
C TRP A 62 -2.16 -4.60 7.79
N GLU A 63 -1.37 -5.11 6.82
CA GLU A 63 0.09 -5.25 6.96
C GLU A 63 0.80 -3.88 7.04
N VAL A 64 0.12 -2.83 6.56
CA VAL A 64 0.57 -1.45 6.68
C VAL A 64 -0.21 -0.67 7.76
N GLY A 65 -1.04 -1.34 8.55
CA GLY A 65 -1.80 -0.71 9.63
C GLY A 65 -3.07 0.02 9.20
N VAL A 66 -3.64 -0.32 8.04
CA VAL A 66 -4.96 0.14 7.61
C VAL A 66 -5.97 -0.97 7.83
N CYS A 67 -6.94 -0.73 8.70
CA CYS A 67 -8.01 -1.67 9.00
C CYS A 67 -9.36 -0.96 8.94
N VAL A 68 -10.37 -1.63 8.40
CA VAL A 68 -11.77 -1.18 8.51
C VAL A 68 -12.32 -1.76 9.80
N ILE A 69 -12.72 -0.87 10.72
CA ILE A 69 -13.46 -1.26 11.91
C ILE A 69 -14.92 -1.04 11.60
N VAL A 70 -15.70 -2.12 11.57
CA VAL A 70 -17.15 -2.04 11.46
C VAL A 70 -17.67 -2.10 12.89
N ASP A 71 -18.21 -0.99 13.38
CA ASP A 71 -18.94 -1.00 14.63
C ASP A 71 -20.38 -1.47 14.38
N HIS A 72 -20.84 -2.40 15.22
CA HIS A 72 -22.23 -2.86 15.21
C HIS A 72 -23.08 -2.05 16.19
N SER A 73 -22.78 -0.76 16.37
CA SER A 73 -23.57 0.10 17.26
C SER A 73 -24.92 0.34 16.61
N ASN A 74 -25.90 -0.48 16.96
CA ASN A 74 -27.30 -0.27 16.62
C ASN A 74 -27.82 0.92 17.45
N THR A 75 -27.32 2.12 17.15
CA THR A 75 -27.76 3.35 17.81
C THR A 75 -29.04 3.80 17.11
N ASN A 76 -30.16 3.23 17.55
CA ASN A 76 -31.44 3.89 17.42
C ASN A 76 -31.38 5.15 18.31
N ARG A 77 -31.26 6.32 17.68
CA ARG A 77 -31.37 7.62 18.33
C ARG A 77 -32.63 8.33 17.85
#